data_AF-A0A255XLU2-F1
#
_entry.id   AF-A0A255XLU2-F1
#
_cell.length_a   1.000
_cell.length_b   1.000
_cell.length_c   1.000
_cell.angle_alpha   90.00
_cell.angle_beta   90.00
_cell.angle_gamma   90.00
#
_symmetry.space_group_name_H-M   'P 1'
#
loop_
_entity.id
_entity.type
_entity.pdbx_description
1 polymer ?
#
loop_
_entity_poly.entity_id
_entity_poly.type
_entity_poly.pdbx_seq_one_letter_code
_entity_poly.pdbx_strand_id
1 'polypeptide(L)'
;MPRLIRLLSLGITLPVTLAVVIFAIANRGPVSVDFWPFALAVDVPVYGLALGTLAIGCLLGALLTWVPLLLTRRALAASRQKLVKLEADLAQASAEKA
;
A
#
# COMPACT_ATOMS: atom_id res chain seq x y z
N MET A 1 19.02 -14.67 5.96
CA MET A 1 17.73 -15.26 5.55
C MET A 1 17.00 -14.55 4.37
N PRO A 2 17.65 -13.91 3.37
CA PRO A 2 16.91 -13.34 2.23
C PRO A 2 16.72 -14.29 1.02
N ARG A 3 17.55 -15.34 0.89
CA ARG A 3 17.54 -16.23 -0.29
C ARG A 3 16.33 -17.17 -0.33
N LEU A 4 15.90 -17.69 0.83
CA LEU A 4 14.76 -18.59 0.93
C LEU A 4 13.45 -17.87 0.57
N ILE A 5 13.25 -16.66 1.11
CA ILE A 5 12.09 -15.80 0.78
C ILE A 5 12.06 -15.47 -0.73
N ARG A 6 13.22 -15.26 -1.35
CA ARG A 6 13.33 -14.99 -2.80
C ARG A 6 12.92 -16.19 -3.66
N LEU A 7 13.28 -17.41 -3.25
CA LEU A 7 12.92 -18.64 -3.96
C LEU A 7 11.43 -18.98 -3.82
N LEU A 8 10.87 -18.84 -2.60
CA LEU A 8 9.42 -19.00 -2.40
C LEU A 8 8.63 -17.94 -3.17
N SER A 9 9.08 -16.69 -3.12
CA SER A 9 8.50 -15.60 -3.90
C SER A 9 8.56 -15.89 -5.40
N LEU A 10 9.67 -16.41 -5.92
CA LEU A 10 9.80 -16.74 -7.34
C LEU A 10 8.85 -17.88 -7.75
N GLY A 11 8.67 -18.88 -6.89
CA GLY A 11 7.74 -19.99 -7.12
C GLY A 11 6.28 -19.59 -7.24
N ILE A 12 5.86 -18.49 -6.60
CA ILE A 12 4.49 -17.96 -6.68
C ILE A 12 4.38 -16.87 -7.75
N THR A 13 5.35 -15.97 -7.82
CA THR A 13 5.29 -14.80 -8.71
C THR A 13 5.37 -15.22 -10.17
N LEU A 14 6.20 -16.21 -10.49
CA LEU A 14 6.39 -16.69 -11.86
C LEU A 14 5.11 -17.28 -12.47
N PRO A 15 4.42 -18.27 -11.85
CA PRO A 15 3.17 -18.80 -12.40
C PRO A 15 2.05 -17.77 -12.41
N VAL A 16 1.96 -16.90 -11.40
CA VAL A 16 0.97 -15.81 -11.39
C VAL A 16 1.20 -14.86 -12.56
N THR A 17 2.44 -14.45 -12.80
CA THR A 17 2.79 -13.57 -13.93
C THR A 17 2.47 -14.26 -15.25
N LEU A 18 2.78 -15.55 -15.39
CA LEU A 18 2.45 -16.31 -16.58
C LEU A 18 0.94 -16.39 -16.82
N ALA A 19 0.15 -16.66 -15.78
CA ALA A 19 -1.31 -16.69 -15.85
C ALA A 19 -1.89 -15.33 -16.27
N VAL A 20 -1.36 -14.23 -15.73
CA VAL A 20 -1.73 -12.87 -16.11
C VAL A 20 -1.44 -12.60 -17.60
N VAL A 21 -0.27 -13.01 -18.08
CA VAL A 21 0.11 -12.85 -19.49
C VAL A 21 -0.80 -13.68 -20.41
N ILE A 22 -1.07 -14.93 -20.05
CA ILE A 22 -1.98 -15.80 -20.82
C ILE A 22 -3.39 -15.20 -20.85
N PHE A 23 -3.90 -14.73 -19.71
CA PHE A 23 -5.18 -14.03 -19.63
C PHE A 23 -5.20 -12.80 -20.54
N ALA A 24 -4.13 -12.00 -20.54
CA ALA A 24 -4.05 -10.81 -21.39
C ALA A 24 -4.02 -11.13 -22.89
N ILE A 25 -3.35 -12.21 -23.28
CA ILE A 25 -3.30 -12.64 -24.68
C ILE A 25 -4.64 -13.23 -25.11
N ALA A 26 -5.28 -14.04 -24.27
CA ALA A 26 -6.55 -14.69 -24.59
C ALA A 26 -7.74 -13.71 -24.58
N ASN A 27 -7.70 -12.67 -23.74
CA ASN A 27 -8.82 -11.75 -23.52
C ASN A 27 -8.56 -10.35 -24.11
N ARG A 28 -8.17 -10.31 -25.39
CA ARG A 28 -7.99 -9.07 -26.16
C ARG A 28 -9.29 -8.51 -26.75
N GLY A 29 -10.41 -9.21 -26.54
CA GLY A 29 -11.72 -8.75 -27.02
C GLY A 29 -12.08 -7.37 -26.45
N PRO A 30 -12.66 -6.48 -27.26
CA PRO A 30 -13.11 -5.18 -26.78
C PRO A 30 -14.31 -5.36 -25.86
N VAL A 31 -14.31 -4.63 -24.75
CA VAL A 31 -15.47 -4.45 -23.87
C VAL A 31 -15.74 -2.95 -23.74
N SER A 32 -17.01 -2.58 -23.86
CA SER A 32 -17.43 -1.19 -23.67
C SER A 32 -17.60 -0.91 -22.19
N VAL A 33 -16.98 0.17 -21.73
CA VAL A 33 -17.01 0.60 -20.33
C VAL A 33 -17.69 1.96 -20.27
N ASP A 34 -18.87 1.99 -19.67
CA ASP A 34 -19.63 3.21 -19.44
C ASP A 34 -19.16 3.90 -18.15
N PHE A 35 -18.46 5.02 -18.30
CA PHE A 35 -18.01 5.87 -17.21
C PHE A 35 -19.13 6.82 -16.80
N TRP A 36 -20.10 6.33 -16.04
CA TRP A 36 -21.05 7.17 -15.35
C TRP A 36 -20.35 7.99 -14.24
N PRO A 37 -20.67 9.27 -13.99
CA PRO A 37 -21.72 10.14 -14.57
C PRO A 37 -21.29 10.92 -15.83
N PHE A 38 -20.13 10.62 -16.39
CA PHE A 38 -19.52 11.41 -17.47
C PHE A 38 -20.10 11.13 -18.86
N ALA A 39 -21.15 10.30 -18.98
CA ALA A 39 -21.79 9.88 -20.23
C ALA A 39 -20.77 9.46 -21.31
N LEU A 40 -19.66 8.85 -20.88
CA LEU A 40 -18.53 8.47 -21.72
C LEU A 40 -18.44 6.95 -21.78
N ALA A 41 -18.57 6.38 -22.98
CA ALA A 41 -18.32 4.97 -23.24
C ALA A 41 -16.94 4.83 -23.89
N VAL A 42 -16.07 3.99 -23.34
CA VAL A 42 -14.76 3.69 -23.94
C VAL A 42 -14.62 2.19 -24.11
N ASP A 43 -14.27 1.78 -25.33
CA ASP A 43 -13.93 0.40 -25.62
C ASP A 43 -12.48 0.13 -25.23
N VAL A 44 -12.31 -0.81 -24.30
CA VAL A 44 -11.00 -1.23 -23.81
C VAL A 44 -10.94 -2.75 -23.90
N PRO A 45 -9.77 -3.36 -24.18
CA PRO A 45 -9.65 -4.80 -24.06
C PRO A 45 -9.98 -5.27 -22.65
N VAL A 46 -10.63 -6.43 -22.51
CA VAL A 46 -11.01 -7.01 -21.20
C VAL A 46 -9.82 -7.10 -20.24
N TYR A 47 -8.64 -7.48 -20.74
CA TYR A 47 -7.44 -7.50 -19.91
C TYR A 47 -7.04 -6.12 -19.38
N GLY A 48 -7.24 -5.07 -20.19
CA GLY A 48 -6.90 -3.70 -19.82
C GLY A 48 -7.77 -3.22 -18.67
N LEU A 49 -9.07 -3.51 -18.72
CA LEU A 49 -10.01 -3.24 -17.64
C LEU A 49 -9.58 -3.95 -16.34
N ALA A 50 -9.41 -5.27 -16.39
CA ALA A 50 -9.12 -6.08 -15.21
C ALA A 50 -7.78 -5.69 -14.55
N LEU A 51 -6.71 -5.56 -15.34
CA LEU A 51 -5.39 -5.19 -14.84
C LEU A 51 -5.35 -3.74 -14.37
N GLY A 52 -6.05 -2.82 -15.07
CA GLY A 52 -6.16 -1.43 -14.68
C GLY A 52 -6.84 -1.25 -13.33
N THR A 53 -8.00 -1.89 -13.11
CA THR A 53 -8.72 -1.83 -11.83
C THR A 53 -7.91 -2.43 -10.69
N LEU A 54 -7.20 -3.54 -10.95
CA LEU A 54 -6.34 -4.19 -9.97
C LEU A 54 -5.16 -3.27 -9.58
N ALA A 55 -4.51 -2.65 -10.57
CA ALA A 55 -3.40 -1.74 -10.36
C ALA A 55 -3.84 -0.52 -9.53
N ILE A 56 -4.96 0.10 -9.88
CA ILE A 56 -5.51 1.25 -9.16
C ILE A 56 -5.86 0.86 -7.71
N GLY A 57 -6.55 -0.26 -7.50
CA GLY A 57 -6.88 -0.75 -6.17
C GLY A 57 -5.65 -1.03 -5.31
N CYS A 58 -4.61 -1.63 -5.90
CA CYS A 58 -3.34 -1.87 -5.22
C CYS A 58 -2.62 -0.58 -4.84
N LEU A 59 -2.56 0.40 -5.76
CA LEU A 59 -1.94 1.71 -5.50
C LEU A 59 -2.68 2.44 -4.37
N LEU A 60 -4.01 2.45 -4.39
CA LEU A 60 -4.82 3.05 -3.33
C LEU A 60 -4.61 2.33 -1.99
N GLY A 61 -4.59 0.99 -1.99
CA GLY A 61 -4.31 0.20 -0.79
C GLY A 61 -2.91 0.45 -0.22
N ALA A 62 -1.90 0.52 -1.09
CA ALA A 62 -0.53 0.88 -0.70
C ALA A 62 -0.48 2.29 -0.10
N LEU A 63 -1.14 3.27 -0.72
CA LEU A 63 -1.18 4.64 -0.23
C LEU A 63 -1.89 4.73 1.13
N LEU A 64 -3.04 4.08 1.26
CA LEU A 64 -3.84 4.03 2.50
C LEU A 64 -3.07 3.38 3.66
N THR A 65 -2.21 2.40 3.38
CA THR A 65 -1.41 1.72 4.42
C THR A 65 -0.14 2.50 4.77
N TRP A 66 0.49 3.18 3.82
CA TRP A 66 1.77 3.86 4.04
C TRP A 66 1.62 5.23 4.68
N VAL A 67 0.57 5.99 4.36
CA VAL A 67 0.35 7.33 4.93
C VAL A 67 0.23 7.31 6.47
N PRO A 68 -0.58 6.44 7.09
CA PRO A 68 -0.66 6.34 8.55
C PRO A 68 0.66 5.89 9.17
N LEU A 69 1.40 5.00 8.51
CA LEU A 69 2.70 4.52 9.00
C LEU A 69 3.72 5.66 9.08
N LEU A 70 3.73 6.55 8.07
CA LEU A 70 4.58 7.74 8.04
C LEU A 70 4.17 8.75 9.13
N LEU A 71 2.88 9.00 9.30
CA LEU A 71 2.36 9.93 10.31
C LEU A 71 2.62 9.43 11.73
N THR A 72 2.40 8.14 11.99
CA THR A 72 2.65 7.52 13.31
C THR A 72 4.12 7.59 13.68
N ARG A 73 5.03 7.38 12.73
CA ARG A 73 6.49 7.54 12.97
C ARG A 73 6.85 8.96 13.39
N ARG A 74 6.24 9.99 12.78
CA ARG A 74 6.45 11.39 13.17
C ARG A 74 5.85 11.70 14.54
N ALA A 75 4.65 11.20 14.83
CA ALA A 75 3.99 11.37 16.13
C ALA A 75 4.74 10.67 17.29
N LEU A 76 5.34 9.50 17.03
CA LEU A 76 6.18 8.78 17.98
C LEU A 76 7.45 9.58 18.33
N ALA A 77 8.09 10.21 17.33
CA ALA A 77 9.25 11.07 17.58
C ALA A 77 8.89 12.27 18.47
N ALA A 78 7.75 12.93 18.21
CA ALA A 78 7.27 14.05 19.01
C ALA A 78 6.87 13.63 20.44
N SER A 79 6.25 12.45 20.59
CA SER A 79 5.83 11.94 21.89
C SER A 79 7.01 11.54 22.77
N ARG A 80 8.09 10.99 22.19
CA ARG A 80 9.34 10.70 22.92
C ARG A 80 9.97 11.95 23.54
N GLN A 81 9.96 13.07 22.82
CA GLN A 81 10.50 14.34 23.36
C GLN A 81 9.67 14.86 24.55
N LYS A 82 8.35 14.65 24.53
CA LYS A 82 7.48 15.05 25.65
C LYS A 82 7.71 14.18 26.88
N LEU A 83 7.89 12.87 26.72
CA LEU A 83 8.20 11.96 27.82
C LEU A 83 9.51 12.35 28.52
N VAL A 84 10.57 12.64 27.76
CA VAL A 84 11.86 13.06 28.34
C VAL A 84 11.74 14.33 29.18
N LYS A 85 10.92 15.31 28.75
CA LYS A 85 10.66 16.53 29.53
C LYS A 85 9.88 16.25 30.81
N LEU A 86 8.81 15.47 30.72
CA LEU A 86 8.00 15.08 31.88
C LEU A 86 8.81 14.30 32.92
N GLU A 87 9.71 13.42 32.48
CA GLU A 87 10.62 12.70 33.38
C GLU A 87 11.60 13.64 34.10
N ALA A 88 12.13 14.65 33.38
CA ALA A 88 13.00 15.67 33.97
C ALA A 88 12.27 16.55 35.00
N ASP A 89 11.04 16.98 34.69
CA ASP A 89 10.22 17.80 35.58
C ASP A 89 9.82 17.01 36.85
N LEU A 90 9.49 15.72 36.72
CA LEU A 90 9.23 14.84 37.86
C LEU A 90 10.46 14.64 38.74
N ALA A 91 11.65 14.49 38.13
CA ALA A 91 12.91 14.36 38.88
C ALA A 91 13.18 15.63 39.71
N GLN A 92 12.96 16.81 39.15
CA GLN A 92 13.10 18.08 39.87
C GLN A 92 12.07 18.22 41.00
N ALA A 93 10.79 17.93 40.74
CA ALA A 93 9.74 18.00 41.77
C ALA A 93 9.94 16.99 42.91
N SER A 94 10.60 15.85 42.64
CA SER A 94 10.97 14.88 43.67
C SER A 94 12.17 15.33 44.52
N ALA A 95 13.12 16.08 43.92
CA ALA A 95 14.28 16.63 44.61
C ALA A 95 13.94 17.84 45.49
N GLU A 96 12.92 18.62 45.12
CA GLU A 96 12.44 19.77 45.91
C GLU A 96 11.61 19.34 47.13
N LYS A 97 11.07 18.12 47.14
CA LYS A 97 10.29 17.56 48.26
C LYS A 97 11.10 16.72 49.25
N ALA A 98 12.41 16.54 49.02
CA ALA A 98 13.33 15.79 49.87
C ALA A 98 14.22 16.75 50.68
#